data_AF-A0A2D5XRX7-F1
#
_entry.id   AF-A0A2D5XRX7-F1
#
_cell.length_a   1.000
_cell.length_b   1.000
_cell.length_c   1.000
_cell.angle_alpha   90.00
_cell.angle_beta   90.00
_cell.angle_gamma   90.00
#
_symmetry.space_group_name_H-M   'P 1'
#
loop_
_entity.id
_entity.type
_entity.pdbx_description
1 polymer ?
#
loop_
_entity_poly.entity_id
_entity_poly.type
_entity_poly.pdbx_seq_one_letter_code
_entity_poly.pdbx_strand_id
1 'polypeptide(L)'
;MSLFGRVFHRSRQRSAARRVALDPSVQNYLALAHESVVSGESSRVEAICHEALDLHPESSELIQMARRAARLRLDGRVRELEADLLLAPRPALWSELIEVHMESGRFARAQAAARRWRQAGGSGEALHLESCASMGAFFGGGVREDGQLAWELGQRAVKAMPRDPRPLETLIALSGRVGAHGERRTLLARLLELRPGEPEAEAAFRESTQQGANAPEFAQALLECTRRGVLDVDPPEDQVAANAQPARKGSVRGLLKNIARQEGVHCATYHQGSTALVQGLTGAAADRTARSFRESAHKTRELAARVGLGRLDLLSVEGSHGSLLTSAGKLGIATVWCEHEPTDELTGQLAYLGQQLGGKS
;
A
#
# COMPACT_ATOMS: atom_id res chain seq x y z
N MET A 1 24.16 30.45 -3.80
CA MET A 1 25.17 29.46 -3.34
C MET A 1 26.54 29.89 -3.81
N SER A 2 27.51 29.98 -2.89
CA SER A 2 28.90 30.40 -3.19
C SER A 2 29.58 29.39 -4.12
N LEU A 3 30.30 29.88 -5.14
CA LEU A 3 31.11 29.08 -6.06
C LEU A 3 32.10 28.16 -5.32
N PHE A 4 32.59 28.59 -4.15
CA PHE A 4 33.49 27.80 -3.31
C PHE A 4 32.85 26.53 -2.76
N GLY A 5 31.55 26.54 -2.44
CA GLY A 5 30.84 25.37 -1.91
C GLY A 5 30.83 24.20 -2.90
N ARG A 6 30.60 24.47 -4.20
CA ARG A 6 30.52 23.42 -5.23
C ARG A 6 31.83 22.64 -5.39
N VAL A 7 32.98 23.31 -5.22
CA VAL A 7 34.29 22.67 -5.37
C VAL A 7 34.56 21.66 -4.26
N PHE A 8 34.22 22.00 -3.01
CA PHE A 8 34.40 21.10 -1.86
C PHE A 8 33.47 19.87 -1.91
N HIS A 9 32.24 20.00 -2.43
CA HIS A 9 31.32 18.86 -2.55
C HIS A 9 31.81 17.83 -3.58
N ARG A 10 32.36 18.30 -4.72
CA ARG A 10 32.88 17.39 -5.76
C ARG A 10 34.06 16.55 -5.28
N SER A 11 34.94 17.08 -4.43
CA SER A 11 36.07 16.30 -3.90
C SER A 11 35.60 15.22 -2.91
N ARG A 12 34.65 15.55 -2.02
CA ARG A 12 34.05 14.60 -1.08
C ARG A 12 33.30 13.48 -1.78
N GLN A 13 32.47 13.80 -2.77
CA GLN A 13 31.78 12.80 -3.59
C GLN A 13 32.76 11.84 -4.27
N ARG A 14 33.85 12.35 -4.88
CA ARG A 14 34.88 11.49 -5.49
C ARG A 14 35.56 10.58 -4.47
N SER A 15 35.84 11.10 -3.27
CA SER A 15 36.40 10.30 -2.19
C SER A 15 35.44 9.21 -1.72
N ALA A 16 34.14 9.51 -1.59
CA ALA A 16 33.12 8.55 -1.22
C ALA A 16 32.94 7.47 -2.31
N ALA A 17 32.93 7.85 -3.59
CA ALA A 17 32.83 6.91 -4.70
C ALA A 17 34.05 5.97 -4.77
N ARG A 18 35.25 6.48 -4.50
CA ARG A 18 36.45 5.63 -4.38
C ARG A 18 36.34 4.63 -3.22
N ARG A 19 35.75 5.02 -2.09
CA ARG A 19 35.52 4.09 -0.96
C ARG A 19 34.55 2.97 -1.34
N VAL A 20 33.44 3.28 -2.01
CA VAL A 20 32.50 2.27 -2.53
C VAL A 20 33.19 1.32 -3.52
N ALA A 21 34.04 1.84 -4.40
CA ALA A 21 34.77 1.01 -5.36
C ALA A 21 35.80 0.06 -4.71
N LEU A 22 36.39 0.46 -3.58
CA LEU A 22 37.33 -0.36 -2.82
C LEU A 22 36.62 -1.36 -1.89
N ASP A 23 35.52 -0.94 -1.29
CA ASP A 23 34.69 -1.72 -0.37
C ASP A 23 33.22 -1.34 -0.56
N PRO A 24 32.42 -2.15 -1.31
CA PRO A 24 31.03 -1.88 -1.60
C PRO A 24 30.12 -2.24 -0.42
N SER A 25 30.46 -1.79 0.78
CA SER A 25 29.68 -2.00 2.01
C SER A 25 28.50 -1.02 2.10
N VAL A 26 27.46 -1.41 2.86
CA VAL A 26 26.26 -0.59 3.14
C VAL A 26 26.64 0.83 3.60
N GLN A 27 27.59 0.93 4.54
CA GLN A 27 28.05 2.21 5.08
C GLN A 27 28.69 3.12 4.03
N ASN A 28 29.49 2.55 3.11
CA ASN A 28 30.13 3.34 2.05
C ASN A 28 29.10 3.82 1.01
N TYR A 29 28.12 2.99 0.66
CA TYR A 29 27.01 3.40 -0.22
C TYR A 29 26.16 4.51 0.40
N LEU A 30 25.82 4.39 1.69
CA LEU A 30 25.09 5.45 2.41
C LEU A 30 25.91 6.75 2.45
N ALA A 31 27.21 6.67 2.73
CA ALA A 31 28.08 7.86 2.71
C ALA A 31 28.11 8.54 1.33
N LEU A 32 28.17 7.77 0.24
CA LEU A 32 28.11 8.31 -1.12
C LEU A 32 26.74 8.92 -1.45
N ALA A 33 25.66 8.27 -1.04
CA ALA A 33 24.30 8.77 -1.19
C ALA A 33 24.13 10.10 -0.44
N HIS A 34 24.60 10.21 0.80
CA HIS A 34 24.54 11.44 1.59
C HIS A 34 25.29 12.61 0.93
N GLU A 35 26.51 12.40 0.42
CA GLU A 35 27.26 13.45 -0.31
C GLU A 35 26.53 13.88 -1.60
N SER A 36 25.79 12.97 -2.23
CA SER A 36 24.95 13.26 -3.40
C SER A 36 23.68 14.05 -3.04
N VAL A 37 23.06 13.77 -1.89
CA VAL A 37 21.95 14.57 -1.35
C VAL A 37 22.39 16.01 -1.08
N VAL A 38 23.55 16.20 -0.43
CA VAL A 38 24.09 17.54 -0.13
C VAL A 38 24.37 18.34 -1.41
N SER A 39 24.71 17.65 -2.49
CA SER A 39 24.97 18.27 -3.79
C SER A 39 23.68 18.56 -4.60
N GLY A 40 22.52 18.14 -4.11
CA GLY A 40 21.23 18.32 -4.77
C GLY A 40 20.98 17.38 -5.97
N GLU A 41 21.77 16.32 -6.12
CA GLU A 41 21.68 15.38 -7.23
C GLU A 41 20.72 14.23 -6.91
N SER A 42 19.41 14.50 -6.75
CA SER A 42 18.42 13.51 -6.28
C SER A 42 18.35 12.25 -7.15
N SER A 43 18.37 12.38 -8.48
CA SER A 43 18.39 11.23 -9.41
C SER A 43 19.60 10.33 -9.21
N ARG A 44 20.74 10.91 -8.84
CA ARG A 44 21.97 10.16 -8.56
C ARG A 44 21.87 9.40 -7.24
N VAL A 45 21.26 9.99 -6.23
CA VAL A 45 21.01 9.32 -4.93
C VAL A 45 20.17 8.06 -5.16
N GLU A 46 19.09 8.17 -5.95
CA GLU A 46 18.23 7.03 -6.28
C GLU A 46 19.00 5.92 -7.02
N ALA A 47 19.81 6.27 -8.03
CA ALA A 47 20.65 5.31 -8.74
C ALA A 47 21.65 4.60 -7.82
N ILE A 48 22.34 5.35 -6.94
CA ILE A 48 23.26 4.78 -5.94
C ILE A 48 22.52 3.82 -4.99
N CYS A 49 21.32 4.19 -4.54
CA CYS A 49 20.54 3.34 -3.65
C CYS A 49 20.05 2.07 -4.34
N HIS A 50 19.65 2.12 -5.62
CA HIS A 50 19.29 0.92 -6.37
C HIS A 50 20.47 -0.02 -6.55
N GLU A 51 21.62 0.50 -6.99
CA GLU A 51 22.87 -0.29 -7.10
C GLU A 51 23.25 -0.93 -5.75
N ALA A 52 23.13 -0.17 -4.67
CA ALA A 52 23.41 -0.68 -3.32
C ALA A 52 22.40 -1.76 -2.87
N LEU A 53 21.12 -1.62 -3.21
CA LEU A 53 20.06 -2.58 -2.87
C LEU A 53 20.16 -3.87 -3.69
N ASP A 54 20.69 -3.81 -4.91
CA ASP A 54 20.99 -5.02 -5.70
C ASP A 54 22.05 -5.90 -5.00
N LEU A 55 22.99 -5.26 -4.28
CA LEU A 55 24.02 -5.96 -3.51
C LEU A 55 23.59 -6.29 -2.06
N HIS A 56 22.76 -5.43 -1.47
CA HIS A 56 22.37 -5.50 -0.05
C HIS A 56 20.84 -5.37 0.13
N PRO A 57 20.03 -6.33 -0.37
CA PRO A 57 18.57 -6.18 -0.46
C PRO A 57 17.86 -6.12 0.89
N GLU A 58 18.48 -6.64 1.96
CA GLU A 58 17.90 -6.68 3.30
C GLU A 58 18.21 -5.43 4.15
N SER A 59 19.02 -4.49 3.64
CA SER A 59 19.41 -3.29 4.38
C SER A 59 18.24 -2.31 4.54
N SER A 60 17.70 -2.23 5.76
CA SER A 60 16.64 -1.28 6.11
C SER A 60 17.05 0.18 5.90
N GLU A 61 18.32 0.53 6.17
CA GLU A 61 18.87 1.87 5.97
C GLU A 61 18.89 2.28 4.49
N LEU A 62 19.32 1.38 3.59
CA LEU A 62 19.31 1.63 2.16
C LEU A 62 17.88 1.72 1.60
N ILE A 63 16.96 0.88 2.08
CA ILE A 63 15.53 0.96 1.71
C ILE A 63 14.96 2.32 2.12
N GLN A 64 15.25 2.79 3.34
CA GLN A 64 14.80 4.09 3.81
C GLN A 64 15.41 5.25 3.00
N MET A 65 16.71 5.17 2.68
CA MET A 65 17.38 6.18 1.85
C MET A 65 16.80 6.22 0.44
N ALA A 66 16.55 5.06 -0.19
CA ALA A 66 15.94 4.95 -1.51
C ALA A 66 14.55 5.60 -1.55
N ARG A 67 13.69 5.27 -0.56
CA ARG A 67 12.35 5.88 -0.41
C ARG A 67 12.43 7.40 -0.26
N ARG A 68 13.39 7.89 0.54
CA ARG A 68 13.62 9.33 0.72
C ARG A 68 14.11 10.00 -0.58
N ALA A 69 15.01 9.36 -1.31
CA ALA A 69 15.53 9.85 -2.58
C ALA A 69 14.43 9.97 -3.63
N ALA A 70 13.62 8.92 -3.79
CA ALA A 70 12.45 8.91 -4.68
C ALA A 70 11.47 10.05 -4.33
N ARG A 71 11.18 10.26 -3.04
CA ARG A 71 10.32 11.36 -2.58
C ARG A 71 10.90 12.74 -2.95
N LEU A 72 12.20 12.95 -2.72
CA LEU A 72 12.87 14.20 -3.11
C LEU A 72 12.86 14.43 -4.61
N ARG A 73 13.04 13.38 -5.43
CA ARG A 73 12.92 13.46 -6.89
C ARG A 73 11.52 13.90 -7.30
N LEU A 74 10.49 13.23 -6.80
CA LEU A 74 9.10 13.56 -7.10
C LEU A 74 8.76 14.99 -6.67
N ASP A 75 9.20 15.43 -5.49
CA ASP A 75 9.00 16.81 -5.03
C ASP A 75 9.73 17.85 -5.89
N GLY A 76 10.94 17.53 -6.38
CA GLY A 76 11.63 18.34 -7.36
C GLY A 76 10.84 18.47 -8.66
N ARG A 77 10.35 17.32 -9.17
CA ARG A 77 9.58 17.28 -10.42
C ARG A 77 8.25 18.03 -10.33
N VAL A 78 7.54 17.95 -9.20
CA VAL A 78 6.33 18.76 -8.96
C VAL A 78 6.64 20.26 -9.12
N ARG A 79 7.72 20.76 -8.53
CA ARG A 79 8.07 22.19 -8.61
C ARG A 79 8.39 22.62 -10.04
N GLU A 80 9.10 21.79 -10.79
CA GLU A 80 9.38 22.02 -12.21
C GLU A 80 8.08 22.10 -13.02
N LEU A 81 7.20 21.11 -12.86
CA LEU A 81 5.91 21.04 -13.57
C LEU A 81 5.00 22.23 -13.21
N GLU A 82 4.96 22.63 -11.94
CA GLU A 82 4.21 23.81 -11.51
C GLU A 82 4.77 25.09 -12.14
N ALA A 83 6.09 25.24 -12.23
CA ALA A 83 6.72 26.38 -12.89
C ALA A 83 6.45 26.38 -14.40
N ASP A 84 6.56 25.23 -15.06
CA ASP A 84 6.28 25.09 -16.50
C ASP A 84 4.80 25.37 -16.81
N LEU A 85 3.87 24.91 -15.97
CA LEU A 85 2.44 25.17 -16.11
C LEU A 85 2.09 26.65 -15.95
N LEU A 86 2.82 27.39 -15.11
CA LEU A 86 2.65 28.84 -14.96
C LEU A 86 3.11 29.59 -16.22
N LEU A 87 4.16 29.11 -16.88
CA LEU A 87 4.69 29.72 -18.11
C LEU A 87 3.88 29.36 -19.35
N ALA A 88 3.53 28.08 -19.50
CA ALA A 88 2.84 27.56 -20.67
C ALA A 88 1.97 26.35 -20.30
N PRO A 89 0.70 26.53 -19.93
CA PRO A 89 -0.18 25.43 -19.54
C PRO A 89 -0.44 24.50 -20.74
N ARG A 90 0.00 23.24 -20.65
CA ARG A 90 -0.19 22.20 -21.67
C ARG A 90 -0.83 20.96 -21.05
N PRO A 91 -1.71 20.25 -21.78
CA PRO A 91 -2.33 19.00 -21.31
C PRO A 91 -1.33 17.99 -20.72
N ALA A 92 -0.22 17.73 -21.43
CA ALA A 92 0.77 16.75 -20.98
C ALA A 92 1.40 17.09 -19.62
N LEU A 93 1.65 18.38 -19.35
CA LEU A 93 2.20 18.83 -18.06
C LEU A 93 1.20 18.66 -16.92
N TRP A 94 -0.09 18.87 -17.20
CA TRP A 94 -1.15 18.60 -16.22
C TRP A 94 -1.26 17.11 -15.91
N SER A 95 -1.30 16.25 -16.93
CA SER A 95 -1.34 14.79 -16.75
C SER A 95 -0.17 14.32 -15.90
N GLU A 96 1.05 14.73 -16.26
CA GLU A 96 2.26 14.35 -15.52
C GLU A 96 2.24 14.87 -14.07
N LEU A 97 1.79 16.10 -13.82
CA LEU A 97 1.69 16.64 -12.46
C LEU A 97 0.73 15.81 -11.60
N ILE A 98 -0.42 15.42 -12.16
CA ILE A 98 -1.42 14.63 -11.45
C ILE A 98 -0.88 13.23 -11.16
N GLU A 99 -0.21 12.60 -12.14
CA GLU A 99 0.45 11.29 -11.99
C GLU A 99 1.53 11.32 -10.91
N VAL A 100 2.42 12.33 -10.91
CA VAL A 100 3.45 12.49 -9.87
C VAL A 100 2.83 12.67 -8.48
N HIS A 101 1.70 13.37 -8.37
CA HIS A 101 0.96 13.45 -7.11
C HIS A 101 0.37 12.10 -6.68
N MET A 102 -0.16 11.30 -7.62
CA MET A 102 -0.67 9.96 -7.32
C MET A 102 0.45 8.98 -6.92
N GLU A 103 1.59 8.98 -7.63
CA GLU A 103 2.77 8.17 -7.33
C GLU A 103 3.31 8.46 -5.93
N SER A 104 3.26 9.72 -5.49
CA SER A 104 3.66 10.14 -4.15
C SER A 104 2.58 9.94 -3.07
N GLY A 105 1.45 9.30 -3.39
CA GLY A 105 0.32 9.07 -2.47
C GLY A 105 -0.44 10.34 -2.07
N ARG A 106 -0.23 11.46 -2.77
CA ARG A 106 -0.85 12.77 -2.50
C ARG A 106 -2.16 12.93 -3.27
N PHE A 107 -3.10 12.01 -3.09
CA PHE A 107 -4.34 11.96 -3.86
C PHE A 107 -5.18 13.25 -3.80
N ALA A 108 -5.27 13.91 -2.64
CA ALA A 108 -5.98 15.20 -2.53
C ALA A 108 -5.35 16.30 -3.41
N ARG A 109 -4.01 16.31 -3.55
CA ARG A 109 -3.31 17.25 -4.44
C ARG A 109 -3.52 16.89 -5.91
N ALA A 110 -3.48 15.59 -6.24
CA ALA A 110 -3.81 15.08 -7.57
C ALA A 110 -5.22 15.50 -8.01
N GLN A 111 -6.24 15.30 -7.15
CA GLN A 111 -7.61 15.74 -7.42
C GLN A 111 -7.71 17.25 -7.61
N ALA A 112 -7.05 18.05 -6.77
CA ALA A 112 -7.05 19.51 -6.90
C ALA A 112 -6.41 19.97 -8.22
N ALA A 113 -5.31 19.35 -8.64
CA ALA A 113 -4.66 19.62 -9.93
C ALA A 113 -5.56 19.24 -11.12
N ALA A 114 -6.17 18.05 -11.09
CA ALA A 114 -7.12 17.60 -12.12
C ALA A 114 -8.34 18.53 -12.23
N ARG A 115 -8.88 18.98 -11.08
CA ARG A 115 -9.99 19.94 -11.05
C ARG A 115 -9.61 21.30 -11.63
N ARG A 116 -8.41 21.82 -11.32
CA ARG A 116 -7.88 23.05 -11.92
C ARG A 116 -7.71 22.91 -13.42
N TRP A 117 -7.16 21.79 -13.89
CA TRP A 117 -7.04 21.51 -15.31
C TRP A 117 -8.42 21.51 -16.00
N ARG A 118 -9.42 20.82 -15.43
CA ARG A 118 -10.79 20.82 -15.94
C ARG A 118 -11.39 22.23 -16.00
N GLN A 119 -11.19 23.05 -14.97
CA GLN A 119 -11.66 24.45 -14.93
C GLN A 119 -10.98 25.32 -16.00
N ALA A 120 -9.74 25.02 -16.36
CA ALA A 120 -9.00 25.70 -17.43
C ALA A 120 -9.38 25.23 -18.85
N GLY A 121 -10.52 24.56 -19.02
CA GLY A 121 -10.97 23.99 -20.29
C GLY A 121 -10.48 22.57 -20.56
N GLY A 122 -10.11 21.82 -19.50
CA GLY A 122 -9.61 20.46 -19.59
C GLY A 122 -10.58 19.48 -20.26
N SER A 123 -10.00 18.42 -20.83
CA SER A 123 -10.69 17.40 -21.63
C SER A 123 -11.28 16.27 -20.77
N GLY A 124 -11.79 15.21 -21.43
CA GLY A 124 -12.16 13.96 -20.76
C GLY A 124 -11.01 13.31 -19.98
N GLU A 125 -9.76 13.60 -20.33
CA GLU A 125 -8.57 13.09 -19.64
C GLU A 125 -8.48 13.64 -18.22
N ALA A 126 -8.81 14.92 -18.01
CA ALA A 126 -8.85 15.52 -16.68
C ALA A 126 -9.91 14.84 -15.78
N LEU A 127 -11.06 14.45 -16.34
CA LEU A 127 -12.08 13.69 -15.61
C LEU A 127 -11.58 12.30 -15.22
N HIS A 128 -10.88 11.62 -16.13
CA HIS A 128 -10.32 10.30 -15.87
C HIS A 128 -9.25 10.36 -14.77
N LEU A 129 -8.32 11.31 -14.82
CA LEU A 129 -7.30 11.44 -13.79
C LEU A 129 -7.87 11.91 -12.43
N GLU A 130 -8.91 12.76 -12.43
CA GLU A 130 -9.65 13.10 -11.19
C GLU A 130 -10.32 11.84 -10.61
N SER A 131 -10.91 10.99 -11.47
CA SER A 131 -11.48 9.68 -11.07
C SER A 131 -10.43 8.74 -10.47
N CYS A 132 -9.26 8.61 -11.11
CA CYS A 132 -8.14 7.80 -10.60
C CYS A 132 -7.64 8.32 -9.24
N ALA A 133 -7.50 9.64 -9.08
CA ALA A 133 -7.08 10.24 -7.82
C ALA A 133 -8.13 10.07 -6.71
N SER A 134 -9.42 10.16 -7.02
CA SER A 134 -10.51 9.85 -6.08
C SER A 134 -10.55 8.37 -5.72
N MET A 135 -10.33 7.47 -6.68
CA MET A 135 -10.22 6.03 -6.43
C MET A 135 -9.02 5.71 -5.51
N GLY A 136 -7.87 6.35 -5.74
CA GLY A 136 -6.69 6.22 -4.87
C GLY A 136 -6.96 6.71 -3.44
N ALA A 137 -7.64 7.85 -3.28
CA ALA A 137 -8.06 8.35 -1.97
C ALA A 137 -9.04 7.39 -1.27
N PHE A 138 -10.02 6.86 -2.00
CA PHE A 138 -10.97 5.87 -1.48
C PHE A 138 -10.26 4.60 -1.00
N PHE A 139 -9.34 4.03 -1.79
CA PHE A 139 -8.61 2.83 -1.39
C PHE A 139 -7.62 3.07 -0.25
N GLY A 140 -7.10 4.29 -0.13
CA GLY A 140 -6.21 4.66 0.98
C GLY A 140 -6.96 4.95 2.28
N GLY A 141 -8.13 5.58 2.21
CA GLY A 141 -8.87 6.14 3.36
C GLY A 141 -10.19 5.45 3.72
N GLY A 142 -10.76 4.65 2.81
CA GLY A 142 -12.08 4.01 3.00
C GLY A 142 -13.27 4.98 3.05
N VAL A 143 -13.09 6.24 2.65
CA VAL A 143 -14.15 7.26 2.70
C VAL A 143 -15.13 7.06 1.54
N ARG A 144 -16.40 6.80 1.86
CA ARG A 144 -17.45 6.50 0.88
C ARG A 144 -17.59 7.58 -0.19
N GLU A 145 -17.52 8.85 0.21
CA GLU A 145 -17.69 10.00 -0.67
C GLU A 145 -16.63 10.04 -1.77
N ASP A 146 -15.39 9.61 -1.48
CA ASP A 146 -14.32 9.50 -2.48
C ASP A 146 -14.62 8.39 -3.50
N GLY A 147 -15.16 7.24 -3.04
CA GLY A 147 -15.54 6.13 -3.91
C GLY A 147 -16.71 6.49 -4.84
N GLN A 148 -17.71 7.19 -4.31
CA GLN A 148 -18.84 7.71 -5.09
C GLN A 148 -18.37 8.74 -6.12
N LEU A 149 -17.51 9.68 -5.71
CA LEU A 149 -16.94 10.69 -6.60
C LEU A 149 -16.10 10.05 -7.72
N ALA A 150 -15.28 9.05 -7.37
CA ALA A 150 -14.48 8.31 -8.35
C ALA A 150 -15.36 7.66 -9.43
N TRP A 151 -16.46 7.02 -9.01
CA TRP A 151 -17.43 6.40 -9.90
C TRP A 151 -18.11 7.40 -10.84
N GLU A 152 -18.63 8.50 -10.28
CA GLU A 152 -19.29 9.55 -11.07
C GLU A 152 -18.36 10.19 -12.11
N LEU A 153 -17.13 10.51 -11.70
CA LEU A 153 -16.12 11.08 -12.59
C LEU A 153 -15.72 10.07 -13.67
N GLY A 154 -15.56 8.79 -13.32
CA GLY A 154 -15.23 7.73 -14.27
C GLY A 154 -16.33 7.54 -15.31
N GLN A 155 -17.60 7.54 -14.91
CA GLN A 155 -18.72 7.48 -15.86
C GLN A 155 -18.73 8.67 -16.82
N ARG A 156 -18.45 9.88 -16.31
CA ARG A 156 -18.33 11.08 -17.15
C ARG A 156 -17.14 11.00 -18.09
N ALA A 157 -16.02 10.44 -17.65
CA ALA A 157 -14.84 10.20 -18.48
C ALA A 157 -15.12 9.19 -19.60
N VAL A 158 -15.82 8.09 -19.32
CA VAL A 158 -16.27 7.11 -20.36
C VAL A 158 -17.13 7.79 -21.43
N LYS A 159 -18.03 8.70 -21.03
CA LYS A 159 -18.85 9.47 -21.98
C LYS A 159 -18.02 10.46 -22.80
N ALA A 160 -17.03 11.11 -22.17
CA ALA A 160 -16.16 12.07 -22.83
C ALA A 160 -15.11 11.43 -23.75
N MET A 161 -14.74 10.17 -23.49
CA MET A 161 -13.69 9.44 -24.22
C MET A 161 -14.17 8.04 -24.62
N PRO A 162 -15.19 7.92 -25.50
CA PRO A 162 -15.89 6.66 -25.75
C PRO A 162 -15.04 5.58 -26.44
N ARG A 163 -13.91 5.96 -27.05
CA ARG A 163 -12.95 5.06 -27.70
C ARG A 163 -11.71 4.78 -26.84
N ASP A 164 -11.58 5.46 -25.71
CA ASP A 164 -10.47 5.24 -24.78
C ASP A 164 -10.90 4.18 -23.75
N PRO A 165 -10.17 3.05 -23.64
CA PRO A 165 -10.49 2.00 -22.68
C PRO A 165 -10.13 2.37 -21.23
N ARG A 166 -9.21 3.32 -20.99
CA ARG A 166 -8.67 3.59 -19.64
C ARG A 166 -9.74 3.99 -18.60
N PRO A 167 -10.76 4.80 -18.92
CA PRO A 167 -11.86 5.07 -17.99
C PRO A 167 -12.69 3.82 -17.64
N LEU A 168 -12.88 2.89 -18.60
CA LEU A 168 -13.56 1.63 -18.32
C LEU A 168 -12.72 0.76 -17.38
N GLU A 169 -11.42 0.64 -17.63
CA GLU A 169 -10.49 -0.11 -16.77
C GLU A 169 -10.54 0.41 -15.32
N THR A 170 -10.60 1.73 -15.13
CA THR A 170 -10.73 2.36 -13.81
C THR A 170 -12.04 1.98 -13.12
N LEU A 171 -13.17 2.06 -13.83
CA LEU A 171 -14.47 1.68 -13.27
C LEU A 171 -14.57 0.16 -13.00
N ILE A 172 -13.93 -0.68 -13.83
CA ILE A 172 -13.84 -2.13 -13.64
C ILE A 172 -13.06 -2.44 -12.37
N ALA A 173 -11.91 -1.76 -12.16
CA ALA A 173 -11.12 -1.90 -10.95
C ALA A 173 -11.92 -1.48 -9.71
N LEU A 174 -12.59 -0.32 -9.76
CA LEU A 174 -13.39 0.19 -8.65
C LEU A 174 -14.58 -0.72 -8.31
N SER A 175 -15.38 -1.10 -9.30
CA SER A 175 -16.52 -2.01 -9.12
C SER A 175 -16.09 -3.38 -8.61
N GLY A 176 -14.96 -3.91 -9.10
CA GLY A 176 -14.38 -5.16 -8.59
C GLY A 176 -13.95 -5.09 -7.14
N ARG A 177 -13.32 -3.98 -6.70
CA ARG A 177 -12.92 -3.81 -5.30
C ARG A 177 -14.08 -3.59 -4.34
N VAL A 178 -15.19 -3.07 -4.83
CA VAL A 178 -16.37 -2.76 -4.04
C VAL A 178 -17.35 -3.94 -3.97
N GLY A 179 -17.20 -4.95 -4.84
CA GLY A 179 -18.10 -6.11 -4.94
C GLY A 179 -19.33 -5.85 -5.84
N ALA A 180 -19.29 -4.82 -6.67
CA ALA A 180 -20.35 -4.46 -7.62
C ALA A 180 -20.22 -5.27 -8.92
N HIS A 181 -20.31 -6.61 -8.84
CA HIS A 181 -20.00 -7.51 -9.95
C HIS A 181 -20.97 -7.37 -11.15
N GLY A 182 -22.21 -6.93 -10.91
CA GLY A 182 -23.20 -6.68 -11.96
C GLY A 182 -22.77 -5.53 -12.88
N GLU A 183 -22.36 -4.40 -12.30
CA GLU A 183 -21.81 -3.27 -13.03
C GLU A 183 -20.46 -3.61 -13.66
N ARG A 184 -19.58 -4.30 -12.92
CA ARG A 184 -18.28 -4.74 -13.43
C ARG A 184 -18.44 -5.56 -14.71
N ARG A 185 -19.40 -6.50 -14.73
CA ARG A 185 -19.72 -7.31 -15.91
C ARG A 185 -20.14 -6.44 -17.10
N THR A 186 -21.00 -5.45 -16.87
CA THR A 186 -21.47 -4.52 -17.93
C THR A 186 -20.32 -3.70 -18.50
N LEU A 187 -19.41 -3.23 -17.65
CA LEU A 187 -18.23 -2.48 -18.07
C LEU A 187 -17.24 -3.37 -18.83
N LEU A 188 -17.03 -4.61 -18.39
CA LEU A 188 -16.18 -5.60 -19.07
C LEU A 188 -16.71 -5.98 -20.45
N ALA A 189 -18.03 -6.14 -20.62
CA ALA A 189 -18.62 -6.34 -21.93
C ALA A 189 -18.26 -5.20 -22.89
N ARG A 190 -18.41 -3.95 -22.43
CA ARG A 190 -18.05 -2.77 -23.21
C ARG A 190 -16.55 -2.65 -23.48
N LEU A 191 -15.70 -3.08 -22.56
CA LEU A 191 -14.25 -3.13 -22.77
C LEU A 191 -13.91 -4.16 -23.87
N LEU A 192 -14.54 -5.33 -23.86
CA LEU A 192 -14.36 -6.37 -24.88
C LEU A 192 -14.85 -5.94 -26.27
N GLU A 193 -15.85 -5.05 -26.35
CA GLU A 193 -16.22 -4.40 -27.63
C GLU A 193 -15.09 -3.52 -28.19
N LEU A 194 -14.33 -2.84 -27.33
CA LEU A 194 -13.18 -2.02 -27.73
C LEU A 194 -11.91 -2.85 -27.99
N ARG A 195 -11.75 -3.97 -27.28
CA ARG A 195 -10.57 -4.87 -27.33
C ARG A 195 -11.00 -6.34 -27.43
N PRO A 196 -11.51 -6.78 -28.60
CA PRO A 196 -11.94 -8.17 -28.76
C PRO A 196 -10.75 -9.14 -28.68
N GLY A 197 -10.93 -10.27 -28.00
CA GLY A 197 -9.93 -11.33 -27.89
C GLY A 197 -8.87 -11.12 -26.80
N GLU A 198 -9.05 -10.15 -25.91
CA GLU A 198 -8.17 -9.95 -24.75
C GLU A 198 -8.47 -11.01 -23.68
N PRO A 199 -7.58 -12.02 -23.46
CA PRO A 199 -7.90 -13.19 -22.65
C PRO A 199 -8.16 -12.86 -21.18
N GLU A 200 -7.48 -11.84 -20.65
CA GLU A 200 -7.65 -11.37 -19.27
C GLU A 200 -9.03 -10.74 -19.05
N ALA A 201 -9.49 -9.91 -19.99
CA ALA A 201 -10.81 -9.30 -19.94
C ALA A 201 -11.92 -10.36 -20.08
N GLU A 202 -11.74 -11.36 -20.95
CA GLU A 202 -12.69 -12.48 -21.10
C GLU A 202 -12.76 -13.36 -19.85
N ALA A 203 -11.62 -13.62 -19.20
CA ALA A 203 -11.58 -14.35 -17.93
C ALA A 203 -12.32 -13.56 -16.83
N ALA A 204 -12.01 -12.27 -16.68
CA ALA A 204 -12.67 -11.39 -15.72
C ALA A 204 -14.18 -11.26 -15.97
N PHE A 205 -14.61 -11.27 -17.24
CA PHE A 205 -16.02 -11.24 -17.62
C PHE A 205 -16.76 -12.52 -17.20
N ARG A 206 -16.15 -13.69 -17.43
CA ARG A 206 -16.69 -14.98 -16.99
C ARG A 206 -16.80 -15.06 -15.47
N GLU A 207 -15.76 -14.63 -14.75
CA GLU A 207 -15.75 -14.56 -13.29
C GLU A 207 -16.87 -13.65 -12.77
N SER A 208 -16.96 -12.42 -13.29
CA SER A 208 -18.00 -11.46 -12.90
C SER A 208 -19.41 -11.97 -13.24
N THR A 209 -19.55 -12.81 -14.27
CA THR A 209 -20.83 -13.43 -14.63
C THR A 209 -21.25 -14.48 -13.60
N GLN A 210 -20.31 -15.27 -13.07
CA GLN A 210 -20.57 -16.25 -12.02
C GLN A 210 -20.93 -15.57 -10.69
N GLN A 211 -20.28 -14.45 -10.37
CA GLN A 211 -20.52 -13.68 -9.15
C GLN A 211 -21.76 -12.76 -9.23
N GLY A 212 -22.18 -12.39 -10.45
CA GLY A 212 -23.10 -11.27 -10.68
C GLY A 212 -24.61 -11.54 -10.56
N ALA A 213 -25.06 -12.78 -10.38
CA ALA A 213 -26.49 -13.11 -10.45
C ALA A 213 -27.34 -12.39 -9.38
N ASN A 214 -26.77 -12.15 -8.19
CA ASN A 214 -27.41 -11.43 -7.08
C ASN A 214 -26.50 -10.31 -6.54
N ALA A 215 -25.60 -9.77 -7.38
CA ALA A 215 -24.68 -8.74 -6.93
C ALA A 215 -25.43 -7.44 -6.64
N PRO A 216 -25.13 -6.76 -5.51
CA PRO A 216 -25.71 -5.47 -5.20
C PRO A 216 -25.30 -4.42 -6.23
N GLU A 217 -26.16 -3.40 -6.40
CA GLU A 217 -25.79 -2.23 -7.21
C GLU A 217 -24.58 -1.51 -6.60
N PHE A 218 -23.84 -0.76 -7.42
CA PHE A 218 -22.61 -0.08 -6.99
C PHE A 218 -22.79 0.74 -5.71
N ALA A 219 -23.87 1.52 -5.60
CA ALA A 219 -24.12 2.34 -4.41
C ALA A 219 -24.36 1.50 -3.14
N GLN A 220 -25.04 0.36 -3.28
CA GLN A 220 -25.28 -0.57 -2.18
C GLN A 220 -23.98 -1.30 -1.80
N ALA A 221 -23.26 -1.81 -2.79
CA ALA A 221 -21.95 -2.45 -2.62
C ALA A 221 -20.95 -1.50 -1.92
N LEU A 222 -20.93 -0.22 -2.34
CA LEU A 222 -20.08 0.81 -1.75
C LEU A 222 -20.45 1.08 -0.29
N LEU A 223 -21.74 1.16 0.03
CA LEU A 223 -22.21 1.29 1.40
C LEU A 223 -21.80 0.07 2.25
N GLU A 224 -21.92 -1.15 1.71
CA GLU A 224 -21.54 -2.36 2.43
C GLU A 224 -20.04 -2.45 2.69
N CYS A 225 -19.20 -2.21 1.68
CA CYS A 225 -17.74 -2.28 1.84
C CYS A 225 -17.22 -1.23 2.83
N THR A 226 -17.75 0.01 2.77
CA THR A 226 -17.38 1.09 3.70
C THR A 226 -17.87 0.83 5.12
N ARG A 227 -19.07 0.25 5.28
CA ARG A 227 -19.58 -0.19 6.59
C ARG A 227 -18.74 -1.31 7.19
N ARG A 228 -18.24 -2.24 6.36
CA ARG A 228 -17.40 -3.37 6.81
C ARG A 228 -15.94 -2.97 7.01
N GLY A 229 -15.48 -1.89 6.38
CA GLY A 229 -14.07 -1.51 6.34
C GLY A 229 -13.19 -2.50 5.56
N VAL A 230 -13.79 -3.29 4.66
CA VAL A 230 -13.13 -4.36 3.88
C VAL A 230 -13.54 -4.23 2.42
N LEU A 231 -12.55 -4.22 1.51
CA LEU A 231 -12.75 -4.28 0.06
C LEU A 231 -12.87 -5.75 -0.37
N ASP A 232 -13.62 -6.05 -1.41
CA ASP A 232 -13.88 -7.42 -1.86
C ASP A 232 -12.64 -8.15 -2.42
N VAL A 233 -11.59 -7.40 -2.78
CA VAL A 233 -10.26 -7.97 -3.15
C VAL A 233 -9.46 -8.43 -1.93
N ASP A 234 -9.89 -8.06 -0.72
CA ASP A 234 -9.55 -8.82 0.48
C ASP A 234 -10.59 -9.94 0.54
N PRO A 235 -10.32 -11.13 -0.06
CA PRO A 235 -11.24 -12.24 0.04
C PRO A 235 -11.67 -12.38 1.51
N PRO A 236 -12.98 -12.50 1.79
CA PRO A 236 -13.45 -12.56 3.16
C PRO A 236 -12.62 -13.61 3.89
N GLU A 237 -12.06 -13.27 5.06
CA GLU A 237 -11.11 -14.14 5.78
C GLU A 237 -11.64 -15.58 5.90
N ASP A 238 -12.97 -15.73 5.92
CA ASP A 238 -13.68 -17.01 5.94
C ASP A 238 -13.56 -17.84 4.65
N GLN A 239 -13.53 -17.22 3.45
CA GLN A 239 -13.31 -17.92 2.18
C GLN A 239 -11.83 -18.22 1.92
N VAL A 240 -10.92 -17.36 2.36
CA VAL A 240 -9.48 -17.68 2.32
C VAL A 240 -9.13 -18.76 3.32
N ALA A 241 -9.72 -18.75 4.52
CA ALA A 241 -9.52 -19.80 5.49
C ALA A 241 -10.04 -21.17 4.99
N ALA A 242 -11.08 -21.17 4.14
CA ALA A 242 -11.60 -22.38 3.51
C ALA A 242 -10.68 -22.93 2.40
N ASN A 243 -9.98 -22.06 1.65
CA ASN A 243 -9.17 -22.44 0.48
C ASN A 243 -7.64 -22.43 0.73
N ALA A 244 -7.16 -21.78 1.78
CA ALA A 244 -5.75 -21.81 2.15
C ALA A 244 -5.40 -23.17 2.72
N GLN A 245 -4.48 -23.88 2.06
CA GLN A 245 -3.80 -25.00 2.72
C GLN A 245 -3.22 -24.46 4.03
N PRO A 246 -3.59 -25.04 5.19
CA PRO A 246 -3.14 -24.52 6.47
C PRO A 246 -1.61 -24.50 6.44
N ALA A 247 -1.01 -23.32 6.63
CA ALA A 247 0.43 -23.20 6.87
C ALA A 247 0.81 -24.32 7.84
N ARG A 248 1.78 -25.17 7.46
CA ARG A 248 2.06 -26.46 8.14
C ARG A 248 1.96 -26.23 9.66
N LYS A 249 0.85 -26.68 10.27
CA LYS A 249 0.43 -26.26 11.63
C LYS A 249 1.53 -26.49 12.68
N GLY A 250 2.47 -27.39 12.41
CA GLY A 250 3.67 -27.62 13.21
C GLY A 250 4.65 -26.43 13.29
N SER A 251 4.80 -25.64 12.23
CA SER A 251 5.76 -24.52 12.18
C SER A 251 5.31 -23.32 13.01
N VAL A 252 4.06 -22.88 12.84
CA VAL A 252 3.47 -21.75 13.59
C VAL A 252 3.34 -22.08 15.08
N ARG A 253 2.83 -23.27 15.42
CA ARG A 253 2.74 -23.69 16.83
C ARG A 253 4.11 -23.77 17.50
N GLY A 254 5.14 -24.25 16.79
CA GLY A 254 6.52 -24.27 17.29
C GLY A 254 7.06 -22.88 17.60
N LEU A 255 6.87 -21.94 16.66
CA LEU A 255 7.28 -20.54 16.85
C LEU A 255 6.54 -19.86 18.01
N LEU A 256 5.20 -19.99 18.08
CA LEU A 256 4.43 -19.44 19.19
C LEU A 256 4.84 -20.02 20.54
N LYS A 257 5.19 -21.32 20.58
CA LYS A 257 5.68 -21.97 21.79
C LYS A 257 7.06 -21.47 22.20
N ASN A 258 7.93 -21.16 21.23
CA ASN A 258 9.24 -20.57 21.50
C ASN A 258 9.10 -19.13 22.02
N ILE A 259 8.22 -18.33 21.39
CA ILE A 259 7.92 -16.96 21.84
C ILE A 259 7.34 -16.98 23.25
N ALA A 260 6.33 -17.82 23.52
CA ALA A 260 5.70 -17.92 24.83
C ALA A 260 6.61 -18.50 25.95
N ARG A 261 7.83 -18.95 25.60
CA ARG A 261 8.85 -19.41 26.56
C ARG A 261 9.88 -18.32 26.89
N GLN A 262 9.89 -17.20 26.16
CA GLN A 262 10.78 -16.09 26.45
C GLN A 262 10.38 -15.43 27.77
N GLU A 263 11.39 -14.92 28.47
CA GLU A 263 11.19 -14.22 29.73
C GLU A 263 10.32 -12.98 29.52
N GLY A 264 9.38 -12.75 30.43
CA GLY A 264 8.43 -11.64 30.34
C GLY A 264 7.29 -11.82 29.32
N VAL A 265 7.21 -12.90 28.54
CA VAL A 265 6.06 -13.13 27.63
C VAL A 265 4.92 -13.84 28.38
N HIS A 266 3.77 -13.18 28.49
CA HIS A 266 2.57 -13.76 29.10
C HIS A 266 1.84 -14.69 28.14
N CYS A 267 1.67 -14.26 26.88
CA CYS A 267 1.04 -15.09 25.86
C CYS A 267 1.45 -14.72 24.44
N ALA A 268 1.39 -15.73 23.57
CA ALA A 268 1.52 -15.57 22.13
C ALA A 268 0.30 -16.20 21.47
N THR A 269 -0.35 -15.44 20.59
CA THR A 269 -1.58 -15.84 19.91
C THR A 269 -1.41 -15.72 18.41
N TYR A 270 -2.12 -16.58 17.68
CA TYR A 270 -2.24 -16.52 16.24
C TYR A 270 -3.68 -16.77 15.83
N HIS A 271 -4.21 -15.91 14.99
CA HIS A 271 -5.57 -15.95 14.49
C HIS A 271 -5.57 -16.14 12.97
N GLN A 272 -6.37 -17.09 12.51
CA GLN A 272 -6.66 -17.33 11.10
C GLN A 272 -8.13 -17.67 10.94
N GLY A 273 -8.90 -16.74 10.37
CA GLY A 273 -10.36 -16.83 10.34
C GLY A 273 -10.91 -17.07 11.75
N SER A 274 -11.76 -18.08 11.92
CA SER A 274 -12.35 -18.47 13.22
C SER A 274 -11.40 -19.21 14.18
N THR A 275 -10.22 -19.65 13.70
CA THR A 275 -9.31 -20.47 14.52
C THR A 275 -8.28 -19.61 15.23
N ALA A 276 -8.10 -19.86 16.53
CA ALA A 276 -7.04 -19.26 17.33
C ALA A 276 -6.08 -20.33 17.87
N LEU A 277 -4.78 -20.08 17.75
CA LEU A 277 -3.74 -20.82 18.46
C LEU A 277 -3.21 -19.91 19.57
N VAL A 278 -3.29 -20.37 20.82
CA VAL A 278 -2.80 -19.64 21.98
C VAL A 278 -1.71 -20.46 22.66
N GLN A 279 -0.61 -19.81 23.04
CA GLN A 279 0.46 -20.37 23.87
C GLN A 279 0.70 -19.44 25.06
N GLY A 280 1.09 -20.01 26.21
CA GLY A 280 1.28 -19.30 27.48
C GLY A 280 0.05 -19.35 28.40
N LEU A 281 -1.13 -18.96 27.88
CA LEU A 281 -2.40 -19.02 28.62
C LEU A 281 -3.18 -20.31 28.37
N THR A 282 -4.00 -20.72 29.34
CA THR A 282 -4.89 -21.89 29.23
C THR A 282 -6.34 -21.58 29.62
N GLY A 283 -7.27 -22.44 29.18
CA GLY A 283 -8.68 -22.37 29.54
C GLY A 283 -9.38 -21.07 29.10
N ALA A 284 -10.35 -20.62 29.89
CA ALA A 284 -11.19 -19.47 29.56
C ALA A 284 -10.42 -18.14 29.42
N ALA A 285 -9.27 -18.00 30.08
CA ALA A 285 -8.42 -16.81 29.95
C ALA A 285 -7.79 -16.72 28.56
N ALA A 286 -7.33 -17.85 28.01
CA ALA A 286 -6.80 -17.93 26.65
C ALA A 286 -7.84 -17.49 25.61
N ASP A 287 -9.06 -18.02 25.71
CA ASP A 287 -10.15 -17.72 24.78
C ASP A 287 -10.55 -16.23 24.80
N ARG A 288 -10.71 -15.65 25.99
CA ARG A 288 -11.06 -14.22 26.14
C ARG A 288 -9.97 -13.32 25.58
N THR A 289 -8.71 -13.64 25.86
CA THR A 289 -7.55 -12.88 25.40
C THR A 289 -7.44 -12.92 23.89
N ALA A 290 -7.55 -14.12 23.30
CA ALA A 290 -7.51 -14.32 21.86
C ALA A 290 -8.63 -13.54 21.14
N ARG A 291 -9.87 -13.59 21.65
CA ARG A 291 -10.98 -12.80 21.08
C ARG A 291 -10.69 -11.29 21.15
N SER A 292 -10.21 -10.81 22.29
CA SER A 292 -9.91 -9.38 22.49
C SER A 292 -8.79 -8.90 21.58
N PHE A 293 -7.74 -9.71 21.38
CA PHE A 293 -6.63 -9.40 20.49
C PHE A 293 -7.07 -9.38 19.03
N ARG A 294 -7.88 -10.34 18.60
CA ARG A 294 -8.48 -10.34 17.27
C ARG A 294 -9.29 -9.07 17.03
N GLU A 295 -10.18 -8.72 17.95
CA GLU A 295 -11.02 -7.52 17.85
C GLU A 295 -10.16 -6.24 17.76
N SER A 296 -9.13 -6.13 18.62
CA SER A 296 -8.22 -4.99 18.64
C SER A 296 -7.45 -4.86 17.32
N ALA A 297 -6.96 -5.96 16.77
CA ALA A 297 -6.25 -5.97 15.51
C ALA A 297 -7.16 -5.59 14.33
N HIS A 298 -8.41 -6.06 14.29
CA HIS A 298 -9.40 -5.62 13.29
C HIS A 298 -9.68 -4.12 13.39
N LYS A 299 -9.97 -3.61 14.59
CA LYS A 299 -10.20 -2.18 14.81
C LYS A 299 -8.98 -1.34 14.43
N THR A 300 -7.78 -1.84 14.66
CA THR A 300 -6.55 -1.13 14.31
C THR A 300 -6.31 -1.13 12.81
N ARG A 301 -6.59 -2.23 12.09
CA ARG A 301 -6.58 -2.24 10.61
C ARG A 301 -7.58 -1.24 10.05
N GLU A 302 -8.79 -1.24 10.60
CA GLU A 302 -9.84 -0.30 10.20
C GLU A 302 -9.43 1.16 10.48
N LEU A 303 -8.84 1.43 11.64
CA LEU A 303 -8.31 2.76 11.97
C LEU A 303 -7.17 3.15 11.02
N ALA A 304 -6.21 2.26 10.77
CA ALA A 304 -5.09 2.49 9.87
C ALA A 304 -5.56 2.82 8.45
N ALA A 305 -6.59 2.12 7.97
CA ALA A 305 -7.27 2.45 6.72
C ALA A 305 -7.92 3.83 6.81
N ARG A 306 -8.73 4.11 7.83
CA ARG A 306 -9.42 5.42 7.99
C ARG A 306 -8.47 6.62 8.05
N VAL A 307 -7.30 6.46 8.67
CA VAL A 307 -6.30 7.53 8.77
C VAL A 307 -5.29 7.55 7.61
N GLY A 308 -5.44 6.68 6.61
CA GLY A 308 -4.58 6.66 5.43
C GLY A 308 -3.17 6.15 5.69
N LEU A 309 -2.95 5.39 6.76
CA LEU A 309 -1.67 4.74 7.06
C LEU A 309 -1.41 3.51 6.17
N GLY A 310 -2.44 3.06 5.45
CA GLY A 310 -2.35 1.89 4.58
C GLY A 310 -2.42 0.58 5.36
N ARG A 311 -1.65 -0.41 4.92
CA ARG A 311 -1.61 -1.74 5.54
C ARG A 311 -0.90 -1.67 6.90
N LEU A 312 -1.56 -2.20 7.93
CA LEU A 312 -0.94 -2.42 9.23
C LEU A 312 0.05 -3.58 9.14
N ASP A 313 1.35 -3.30 9.24
CA ASP A 313 2.38 -4.34 9.30
C ASP A 313 2.63 -4.76 10.75
N LEU A 314 2.91 -3.78 11.62
CA LEU A 314 3.17 -3.98 13.04
C LEU A 314 2.48 -2.88 13.85
N LEU A 315 1.85 -3.27 14.95
CA LEU A 315 1.29 -2.41 15.99
C LEU A 315 2.01 -2.72 17.30
N SER A 316 2.47 -1.69 18.00
CA SER A 316 2.93 -1.79 19.39
C SER A 316 2.07 -0.91 20.27
N VAL A 317 1.56 -1.45 21.38
CA VAL A 317 0.77 -0.73 22.38
C VAL A 317 1.38 -1.00 23.75
N GLU A 318 1.71 0.07 24.46
CA GLU A 318 2.25 -0.01 25.82
C GLU A 318 1.20 0.42 26.85
N GLY A 319 1.14 -0.31 27.96
CA GLY A 319 0.25 -0.01 29.06
C GLY A 319 0.87 -0.32 30.41
N SER A 320 0.15 0.02 31.48
CA SER A 320 0.58 -0.22 32.86
C SER A 320 0.74 -1.70 33.22
N HIS A 321 0.26 -2.61 32.37
CA HIS A 321 0.32 -4.06 32.56
C HIS A 321 1.13 -4.74 31.45
N GLY A 322 2.08 -4.01 30.85
CA GLY A 322 2.98 -4.50 29.82
C GLY A 322 2.65 -4.01 28.41
N SER A 323 3.25 -4.66 27.43
CA SER A 323 3.23 -4.29 26.02
C SER A 323 2.53 -5.35 25.17
N LEU A 324 1.77 -4.89 24.17
CA LEU A 324 1.08 -5.71 23.20
C LEU A 324 1.66 -5.43 21.81
N LEU A 325 2.17 -6.47 21.16
CA LEU A 325 2.65 -6.38 19.79
C LEU A 325 1.73 -7.20 18.89
N THR A 326 1.27 -6.59 17.81
CA THR A 326 0.42 -7.26 16.83
C THR A 326 1.02 -7.10 15.44
N SER A 327 1.26 -8.22 14.76
CA SER A 327 1.66 -8.27 13.36
C SER A 327 0.49 -8.78 12.52
N ALA A 328 0.13 -8.02 11.48
CA ALA A 328 -0.97 -8.33 10.59
C ALA A 328 -0.45 -8.83 9.23
N GLY A 329 -0.50 -10.15 9.06
CA GLY A 329 -0.29 -10.81 7.77
C GLY A 329 -1.52 -10.74 6.86
N LYS A 330 -1.39 -11.22 5.62
CA LYS A 330 -2.52 -11.36 4.68
C LYS A 330 -3.53 -12.41 5.17
N LEU A 331 -3.02 -13.53 5.67
CA LEU A 331 -3.84 -14.70 6.04
C LEU A 331 -4.21 -14.76 7.53
N GLY A 332 -3.63 -13.90 8.36
CA GLY A 332 -3.82 -13.99 9.80
C GLY A 332 -3.14 -12.90 10.60
N ILE A 333 -3.33 -12.96 11.91
CA ILE A 333 -2.87 -11.96 12.87
C ILE A 333 -2.09 -12.70 13.95
N ALA A 334 -0.86 -12.28 14.22
CA ALA A 334 -0.06 -12.78 15.33
C ALA A 334 0.07 -11.69 16.38
N THR A 335 -0.23 -12.01 17.64
CA THR A 335 -0.17 -11.05 18.74
C THR A 335 0.59 -11.63 19.92
N VAL A 336 1.49 -10.84 20.51
CA VAL A 336 2.25 -11.16 21.71
C VAL A 336 1.94 -10.14 22.79
N TRP A 337 1.73 -10.63 24.01
CA TRP A 337 1.65 -9.79 25.21
C TRP A 337 2.82 -10.12 26.13
N CYS A 338 3.61 -9.10 26.47
CA CYS A 338 4.76 -9.19 27.35
C CYS A 338 4.73 -8.14 28.46
N GLU A 339 5.43 -8.39 29.56
CA GLU A 339 5.48 -7.56 30.77
C GLU A 339 6.24 -6.23 30.54
N HIS A 340 7.20 -6.23 29.61
CA HIS A 340 8.09 -5.11 29.33
C HIS A 340 8.02 -4.68 27.87
N GLU A 341 8.79 -3.65 27.52
CA GLU A 341 8.99 -3.24 26.13
C GLU A 341 9.51 -4.44 25.31
N PRO A 342 8.95 -4.70 24.11
CA PRO A 342 9.40 -5.79 23.27
C PRO A 342 10.87 -5.66 22.89
N THR A 343 11.60 -6.78 22.89
CA THR A 343 12.94 -6.81 22.31
C THR A 343 12.86 -6.76 20.78
N ASP A 344 13.95 -6.30 20.14
CA ASP A 344 14.09 -6.35 18.68
C ASP A 344 13.95 -7.78 18.15
N GLU A 345 14.45 -8.77 18.91
CA GLU A 345 14.30 -10.19 18.58
C GLU A 345 12.83 -10.61 18.55
N LEU A 346 12.05 -10.25 19.58
CA LEU A 346 10.63 -10.56 19.67
C LEU A 346 9.85 -9.90 18.53
N THR A 347 10.18 -8.64 18.24
CA THR A 347 9.61 -7.87 17.13
C THR A 347 9.92 -8.54 15.79
N GLY A 348 11.16 -8.97 15.57
CA GLY A 348 11.59 -9.69 14.37
C GLY A 348 10.89 -11.04 14.21
N GLN A 349 10.74 -11.80 15.29
CA GLN A 349 10.03 -13.09 15.27
C GLN A 349 8.54 -12.92 14.96
N LEU A 350 7.90 -11.87 15.49
CA LEU A 350 6.50 -11.57 15.22
C LEU A 350 6.28 -11.04 13.79
N ALA A 351 7.20 -10.21 13.30
CA ALA A 351 7.21 -9.76 11.90
C ALA A 351 7.39 -10.95 10.94
N TYR A 352 8.32 -11.87 11.25
CA TYR A 352 8.52 -13.09 10.49
C TYR A 352 7.28 -13.98 10.47
N LEU A 353 6.58 -14.12 11.61
CA LEU A 353 5.27 -14.77 11.65
C LEU A 353 4.30 -14.06 10.70
N GLY A 354 4.17 -12.74 10.77
CA GLY A 354 3.35 -11.95 9.83
C GLY A 354 3.68 -12.17 8.35
N GLN A 355 4.97 -12.35 8.00
CA GLN A 355 5.44 -12.58 6.64
C GLN A 355 5.20 -14.01 6.14
N GLN A 356 5.46 -15.03 6.98
CA GLN A 356 5.13 -16.43 6.67
C GLN A 356 3.64 -16.61 6.33
N LEU A 357 2.80 -15.72 6.87
CA LEU A 357 1.36 -15.64 6.65
C LEU A 357 0.96 -14.87 5.38
N GLY A 358 1.92 -14.33 4.62
CA GLY A 358 1.68 -13.67 3.34
C GLY A 358 1.55 -14.62 2.15
N GLY A 359 1.99 -15.88 2.31
CA GLY A 359 2.38 -16.73 1.18
C GLY A 359 3.61 -16.15 0.49
N LYS A 360 4.56 -16.99 0.04
CA LYS A 360 5.52 -16.52 -0.96
C LYS A 360 4.70 -16.23 -2.22
N SER A 361 4.53 -14.95 -2.55
CA SER A 361 4.04 -14.53 -3.87
C SER A 361 5.03 -15.00 -4.93
#